data_AF-A0A0G2B5P6-F1
#
_entry.id   AF-A0A0G2B5P6-F1
#
_cell.length_a   1.000
_cell.length_b   1.000
_cell.length_c   1.000
_cell.angle_alpha   90.00
_cell.angle_beta   90.00
_cell.angle_gamma   90.00
#
_symmetry.space_group_name_H-M   'P 1'
#
loop_
_entity.id
_entity.type
_entity.pdbx_description
1 polymer ?
#
loop_
_entity_poly.entity_id
_entity_poly.type
_entity_poly.pdbx_seq_one_letter_code
_entity_poly.pdbx_strand_id
1 'polypeptide(L)'
;MIRYLIACVLIVLIGYGLIKAWPLLAGPSLSIISPVNNVSYPGGIVAIQGNARRATTLTLNGAPLLHDQRGDFSSTLTFPLGGSILTFVATDRFGRTVTATRSIFVP
;
A
#
# COMPACT_ATOMS: atom_id res chain seq x y z
N MET A 1 -23.45 42.45 -8.88
CA MET A 1 -23.19 41.85 -7.55
C MET A 1 -23.53 40.36 -7.50
N ILE A 2 -24.75 39.94 -7.86
CA ILE A 2 -25.19 38.52 -7.79
C ILE A 2 -24.32 37.53 -8.60
N ARG A 3 -23.84 37.94 -9.78
CA ARG A 3 -22.97 37.10 -10.65
C ARG A 3 -21.65 36.71 -9.97
N TYR A 4 -21.03 37.64 -9.25
CA TYR A 4 -19.79 37.41 -8.51
C TYR A 4 -20.02 36.50 -7.30
N LEU A 5 -21.19 36.62 -6.64
CA LEU A 5 -21.56 35.77 -5.53
C LEU A 5 -21.79 34.32 -5.98
N ILE A 6 -22.49 34.12 -7.10
CA ILE A 6 -22.68 32.80 -7.72
C ILE A 6 -21.32 32.20 -8.11
N ALA A 7 -20.44 32.98 -8.75
CA ALA A 7 -19.10 32.52 -9.11
C ALA A 7 -18.29 32.09 -7.88
N CYS A 8 -18.34 32.87 -6.79
CA CYS A 8 -17.65 32.54 -5.54
C CYS A 8 -18.16 31.22 -4.94
N VAL A 9 -19.49 31.02 -4.88
CA VAL A 9 -20.10 29.76 -4.41
C VAL A 9 -19.68 28.58 -5.28
N LEU A 10 -19.70 28.72 -6.61
CA LEU A 10 -19.26 27.66 -7.52
C LEU A 10 -17.79 27.30 -7.31
N ILE A 11 -16.91 28.30 -7.12
CA ILE A 11 -15.49 28.06 -6.85
C ILE A 11 -15.31 27.29 -5.54
N VAL A 12 -16.04 27.63 -4.47
CA VAL A 12 -15.99 26.91 -3.19
C VAL A 12 -16.48 25.47 -3.35
N LEU A 13 -17.58 25.24 -4.06
CA LEU A 13 -18.11 23.90 -4.32
C LEU A 13 -17.13 23.05 -5.13
N ILE A 14 -16.53 23.61 -6.19
CA ILE A 14 -15.53 22.93 -7.01
C ILE A 14 -14.29 22.62 -6.16
N GLY A 15 -13.79 23.60 -5.40
CA GLY A 15 -12.64 23.44 -4.52
C GLY A 15 -12.85 22.33 -3.49
N TYR A 16 -14.02 22.31 -2.83
CA TYR A 16 -14.40 21.26 -1.91
C TYR A 16 -14.48 19.88 -2.59
N GLY A 17 -15.08 19.83 -3.78
CA GLY A 17 -15.16 18.62 -4.59
C GLY A 17 -13.79 18.05 -4.93
N LEU A 18 -12.85 18.89 -5.35
CA LEU A 18 -11.48 18.50 -5.66
C LEU A 18 -10.74 17.95 -4.43
N ILE A 19 -10.88 18.58 -3.27
CA ILE A 19 -10.28 18.11 -2.01
C ILE A 19 -10.84 16.73 -1.64
N LYS A 20 -12.16 16.53 -1.74
CA LYS A 20 -12.80 15.25 -1.44
C LYS A 20 -12.49 14.16 -2.46
N ALA A 21 -12.26 14.51 -3.72
CA ALA A 21 -11.91 13.57 -4.78
C ALA A 21 -10.44 13.13 -4.74
N TRP A 22 -9.55 13.89 -4.09
CA TRP A 22 -8.11 13.62 -4.05
C TRP A 22 -7.74 12.18 -3.66
N PRO A 23 -8.33 11.55 -2.62
CA PRO A 23 -7.99 10.18 -2.23
C PRO A 23 -8.35 9.15 -3.31
N LEU A 24 -9.37 9.43 -4.13
CA LEU A 24 -9.81 8.59 -5.24
C LEU A 24 -8.87 8.68 -6.45
N LEU A 25 -8.07 9.75 -6.54
CA LEU A 25 -7.13 9.98 -7.64
C LEU A 25 -5.71 9.51 -7.28
N ALA A 26 -5.31 9.63 -6.02
CA ALA A 26 -3.94 9.40 -5.59
C ALA A 26 -3.53 7.91 -5.41
N GLY A 27 -4.37 6.96 -5.84
CA GLY A 27 -4.06 5.51 -5.92
C GLY A 27 -3.76 4.80 -4.58
N PRO A 28 -3.35 3.53 -4.59
CA PRO A 28 -2.87 2.82 -3.40
C PRO A 28 -1.46 3.29 -3.01
N SER A 29 -1.13 3.20 -1.73
CA SER A 29 0.22 3.47 -1.23
C SER A 29 0.67 2.32 -0.34
N LEU A 30 1.92 1.88 -0.51
CA LEU A 30 2.48 0.72 0.20
C LEU A 30 3.76 1.13 0.92
N SER A 31 3.82 0.85 2.22
CA SER A 31 4.98 1.03 3.08
C SER A 31 5.32 -0.29 3.75
N ILE A 32 6.57 -0.75 3.60
CA ILE A 32 7.04 -2.02 4.17
C ILE A 32 8.01 -1.69 5.31
N ILE A 33 7.64 -2.08 6.52
CA ILE A 33 8.44 -1.94 7.74
C ILE A 33 9.38 -3.14 7.88
N SER A 34 8.86 -4.34 7.66
CA SER A 34 9.61 -5.60 7.66
C SER A 34 9.09 -6.50 6.54
N PRO A 35 9.95 -7.24 5.82
CA PRO A 35 11.39 -7.34 6.00
C PRO A 35 12.17 -6.14 5.48
N VAL A 36 13.31 -5.89 6.12
CA VAL A 36 14.30 -4.90 5.68
C VAL A 36 15.01 -5.46 4.45
N ASN A 37 15.23 -4.59 3.45
CA ASN A 37 15.81 -5.02 2.19
C ASN A 37 17.27 -5.44 2.36
N ASN A 38 17.65 -6.56 1.75
CA ASN A 38 19.00 -7.14 1.75
C ASN A 38 19.53 -7.53 3.14
N VAL A 39 18.65 -7.95 4.06
CA VAL A 39 19.02 -8.42 5.40
C VAL A 39 18.95 -9.94 5.49
N SER A 40 19.86 -10.52 6.27
CA SER A 40 19.88 -11.94 6.59
C SER A 40 18.96 -12.26 7.77
N TYR A 41 18.17 -13.33 7.65
CA TYR A 41 17.23 -13.79 8.67
C TYR A 41 17.62 -15.20 9.14
N PRO A 42 18.41 -15.32 10.23
CA PRO A 42 18.82 -16.61 10.78
C PRO A 42 17.60 -17.42 11.23
N GLY A 43 17.50 -18.67 10.79
CA GLY A 43 16.37 -19.55 11.11
C GLY A 43 15.16 -19.40 10.18
N GLY A 44 15.21 -18.53 9.16
CA GLY A 44 14.21 -18.45 8.10
C GLY A 44 12.84 -17.90 8.54
N ILE A 45 12.68 -17.48 9.79
CA ILE A 45 11.44 -16.89 10.30
C ILE A 45 11.47 -15.38 10.04
N VAL A 46 10.59 -14.91 9.16
CA VAL A 46 10.57 -13.51 8.71
C VAL A 46 9.21 -12.90 9.03
N ALA A 47 9.24 -11.80 9.79
CA ALA A 47 8.07 -10.97 10.02
C ALA A 47 7.82 -10.07 8.80
N ILE A 48 6.59 -10.09 8.31
CA ILE A 48 6.10 -9.29 7.21
C ILE A 48 5.12 -8.27 7.77
N GLN A 49 5.57 -7.02 7.84
CA GLN A 49 4.86 -5.92 8.48
C GLN A 49 4.93 -4.66 7.63
N GLY A 50 3.83 -3.92 7.60
CA GLY A 50 3.74 -2.67 6.87
C GLY A 50 2.32 -2.13 6.82
N ASN A 51 2.13 -1.13 5.96
CA ASN A 51 0.84 -0.49 5.72
C ASN A 51 0.57 -0.38 4.21
N ALA A 52 -0.58 -0.91 3.78
CA ALA A 52 -1.12 -0.84 2.43
C ALA A 52 -2.36 0.07 2.42
N ARG A 53 -2.15 1.38 2.40
CA ARG A 53 -3.23 2.38 2.41
C ARG A 53 -3.97 2.41 1.07
N ARG A 54 -5.30 2.49 1.12
CA ARG A 54 -6.20 2.57 -0.05
C ARG A 54 -6.09 1.36 -0.99
N ALA A 55 -5.48 0.26 -0.53
CA ALA A 55 -5.52 -1.01 -1.21
C ALA A 55 -6.79 -1.78 -0.80
N THR A 56 -7.40 -2.49 -1.74
CA THR A 56 -8.45 -3.49 -1.47
C THR A 56 -7.87 -4.90 -1.44
N THR A 57 -6.80 -5.12 -2.21
CA THR A 57 -6.11 -6.41 -2.28
C THR A 57 -4.63 -6.17 -2.07
N LEU A 58 -4.02 -7.00 -1.23
CA LEU A 58 -2.57 -7.04 -1.04
C LEU A 58 -2.13 -8.48 -1.31
N THR A 59 -1.09 -8.64 -2.12
CA THR A 59 -0.48 -9.95 -2.36
C THR A 59 1.01 -9.92 -2.08
N LEU A 60 1.52 -11.07 -1.67
CA LEU A 60 2.92 -11.37 -1.50
C LEU A 60 3.27 -12.55 -2.41
N ASN A 61 4.16 -12.36 -3.37
CA ASN A 61 4.55 -13.38 -4.35
C ASN A 61 3.33 -14.03 -5.05
N GLY A 62 2.28 -13.23 -5.29
CA GLY A 62 1.01 -13.69 -5.88
C GLY A 62 0.01 -14.30 -4.91
N ALA A 63 0.41 -14.66 -3.68
CA ALA A 63 -0.50 -15.14 -2.65
C ALA A 63 -1.19 -13.98 -1.91
N PRO A 64 -2.48 -14.09 -1.54
CA PRO A 64 -3.17 -13.04 -0.80
C PRO A 64 -2.57 -12.84 0.60
N LEU A 65 -2.34 -11.58 0.96
CA LEU A 65 -1.87 -11.16 2.28
C LEU A 65 -2.96 -10.29 2.92
N LEU A 66 -3.46 -10.73 4.07
CA LEU A 66 -4.53 -10.04 4.78
C LEU A 66 -4.00 -8.75 5.42
N HIS A 67 -4.81 -7.70 5.35
CA HIS A 67 -4.58 -6.41 5.99
C HIS A 67 -5.88 -5.95 6.67
N ASP A 68 -5.75 -5.07 7.65
CA ASP A 68 -6.88 -4.54 8.40
C ASP A 68 -7.55 -3.35 7.67
N GLN A 69 -8.57 -2.75 8.30
CA GLN A 69 -9.29 -1.59 7.74
C GLN A 69 -8.42 -0.32 7.61
N ARG A 70 -7.30 -0.25 8.36
CA ARG A 70 -6.34 0.85 8.33
C ARG A 70 -5.24 0.62 7.28
N GLY A 71 -5.20 -0.57 6.68
CA GLY A 71 -4.17 -1.00 5.75
C GLY A 71 -3.00 -1.72 6.43
N ASP A 72 -3.00 -1.86 7.75
CA ASP A 72 -1.92 -2.49 8.49
C ASP A 72 -1.96 -4.01 8.26
N PHE A 73 -0.81 -4.58 7.93
CA PHE A 73 -0.63 -6.02 7.80
C PHE A 73 0.52 -6.49 8.68
N SER A 74 0.34 -7.65 9.29
CA SER A 74 1.36 -8.33 10.08
C SER A 74 1.18 -9.83 9.95
N SER A 75 2.15 -10.50 9.35
CA SER A 75 2.18 -11.95 9.21
C SER A 75 3.61 -12.45 9.40
N THR A 76 3.77 -13.66 9.96
CA THR A 76 5.07 -14.31 10.08
C THR A 76 5.12 -15.47 9.09
N LEU A 77 6.13 -15.50 8.23
CA LEU A 77 6.33 -16.56 7.25
C LEU A 77 7.69 -17.21 7.43
N THR A 78 7.78 -18.48 7.05
CA THR A 78 9.03 -19.23 7.05
C THR A 78 9.55 -19.35 5.62
N PHE A 79 10.83 -19.05 5.44
CA PHE A 79 11.53 -19.13 4.17
C PHE A 79 12.59 -20.24 4.20
N PRO A 80 12.79 -20.96 3.08
CA PRO A 80 13.87 -21.93 2.96
C PRO A 80 15.24 -21.25 2.94
N LEU A 81 16.28 -22.03 3.15
CA LEU A 81 17.68 -21.61 3.02
C LEU A 81 17.93 -21.02 1.62
N GLY A 82 18.71 -19.94 1.57
CA GLY A 82 19.07 -19.23 0.34
C GLY A 82 18.42 -17.85 0.19
N GLY A 83 18.56 -17.28 -1.01
CA GLY A 83 17.99 -15.99 -1.36
C GLY A 83 16.52 -16.10 -1.77
N SER A 84 15.68 -15.24 -1.20
CA SER A 84 14.27 -15.11 -1.57
C SER A 84 13.92 -13.68 -1.93
N ILE A 85 13.19 -13.49 -3.04
CA ILE A 85 12.67 -12.19 -3.45
C ILE A 85 11.18 -12.14 -3.10
N LEU A 86 10.82 -11.12 -2.34
CA LEU A 86 9.47 -10.85 -1.88
C LEU A 86 8.89 -9.72 -2.70
N THR A 87 7.85 -10.02 -3.46
CA THR A 87 7.12 -9.06 -4.29
C THR A 87 5.78 -8.76 -3.65
N PHE A 88 5.64 -7.54 -3.16
CA PHE A 88 4.39 -7.02 -2.60
C PHE A 88 3.64 -6.26 -3.68
N VAL A 89 2.37 -6.60 -3.91
CA VAL A 89 1.50 -5.89 -4.85
C VAL A 89 0.25 -5.46 -4.11
N ALA A 90 0.05 -4.16 -4.00
CA ALA A 90 -1.19 -3.59 -3.45
C ALA A 90 -2.04 -3.05 -4.61
N THR A 91 -3.30 -3.48 -4.69
CA THR A 91 -4.25 -3.09 -5.73
C THR A 91 -5.43 -2.35 -5.10
N ASP A 92 -5.83 -1.21 -5.67
CA ASP A 92 -7.01 -0.46 -5.22
C ASP A 92 -8.31 -0.93 -5.90
N ARG A 93 -9.44 -0.39 -5.44
CA ARG A 93 -10.78 -0.70 -5.99
C ARG A 93 -10.98 -0.29 -7.46
N PHE A 94 -10.09 0.54 -8.00
CA PHE A 94 -10.12 1.04 -9.37
C PHE A 94 -9.09 0.29 -10.26
N GLY A 95 -8.46 -0.77 -9.73
CA GLY A 95 -7.49 -1.58 -10.46
C GLY A 95 -6.09 -0.97 -10.54
N ARG A 96 -5.80 0.13 -9.84
CA ARG A 96 -4.45 0.70 -9.80
C ARG A 96 -3.59 -0.11 -8.86
N THR A 97 -2.33 -0.31 -9.24
CA THR A 97 -1.40 -1.17 -8.50
C THR A 97 -0.14 -0.42 -8.09
N VAL A 98 0.37 -0.73 -6.90
CA VAL A 98 1.72 -0.35 -6.46
C VAL A 98 2.49 -1.62 -6.10
N THR A 99 3.72 -1.73 -6.60
CA THR A 99 4.58 -2.89 -6.38
C THR A 99 5.81 -2.47 -5.60
N ALA A 100 6.19 -3.27 -4.61
CA ALA A 100 7.43 -3.09 -3.87
C ALA A 100 8.14 -4.44 -3.70
N THR A 101 9.46 -4.43 -3.80
CA THR A 101 10.27 -5.64 -3.69
C THR A 101 11.22 -5.57 -2.49
N ARG A 102 11.42 -6.72 -1.85
CA ARG A 102 12.40 -6.93 -0.78
C ARG A 102 13.17 -8.21 -1.05
N SER A 103 14.50 -8.11 -1.07
CA SER A 103 15.36 -9.27 -1.11
C SER A 103 15.74 -9.64 0.32
N ILE A 104 15.65 -10.92 0.66
CA ILE A 104 16.08 -11.47 1.95
C ILE A 104 17.00 -12.66 1.73
N PHE A 105 17.87 -12.92 2.69
CA PHE A 105 18.76 -14.07 2.68
C PHE A 105 18.56 -14.91 3.94
N VAL A 106 18.42 -16.22 3.79
CA VAL A 106 18.40 -17.16 4.91
C VAL A 106 19.71 -17.95 4.84
N PRO A 107 20.66 -17.72 5.78
CA PRO A 107 21.96 -18.40 5.81
C PRO A 107 21.82 -19.87 6.19
#